data_AF-A0A7C9ASP0-F1
#
_entry.id   AF-A0A7C9ASP0-F1
#
_cell.length_a   1.000
_cell.length_b   1.000
_cell.length_c   1.000
_cell.angle_alpha   90.00
_cell.angle_beta   90.00
_cell.angle_gamma   90.00
#
_symmetry.space_group_name_H-M   'P 1'
#
loop_
_entity.id
_entity.type
_entity.pdbx_description
1 polymer ?
#
loop_
_entity_poly.entity_id
_entity_poly.type
_entity_poly.pdbx_seq_one_letter_code
_entity_poly.pdbx_strand_id
1 'polypeptide(L)'
;SMKLYEASVKDLLIPARPPQTTVYDVELVQCIVKRFVMQGRSGWDIDSYEKNEKGDISLVFGRGSWLNVGGLVDAYLAEIASDPNLPISSFVELSRLIPESARPIHDGLYRAIDIFLKEHPHLTKAEKKQICALMDVKKLTVDTSLHAAQNDRLPLRVVVQVLYFEQIRATSGTLTSHNTSSSTQSKEEEEWDQRTLRNSKSMRRQMDEMMIHEAEEVHKTVKMM
;
A
#
# COMPACT_ATOMS: atom_id res chain seq x y z
N SER A 1 -14.95 7.04 27.48
CA SER A 1 -14.51 6.18 26.36
C SER A 1 -13.99 7.07 25.25
N MET A 2 -12.81 6.80 24.66
CA MET A 2 -12.26 7.62 23.57
C MET A 2 -12.91 7.21 22.23
N LYS A 3 -13.67 8.11 21.61
CA LYS A 3 -14.41 7.86 20.36
C LYS A 3 -13.67 8.39 19.12
N LEU A 4 -12.41 8.00 18.95
CA LEU A 4 -11.58 8.51 17.84
C LEU A 4 -12.17 8.16 16.46
N TYR A 5 -12.93 7.08 16.35
CA TYR A 5 -13.60 6.66 15.12
C TYR A 5 -14.76 7.57 14.67
N GLU A 6 -15.22 8.50 15.52
CA GLU A 6 -16.24 9.52 15.19
C GLU A 6 -15.60 10.87 14.84
N ALA A 7 -14.29 11.03 15.04
CA ALA A 7 -13.59 12.29 14.81
C ALA A 7 -13.33 12.54 13.32
N SER A 8 -13.27 13.81 12.96
CA SER A 8 -12.84 14.27 11.64
C SER A 8 -11.39 14.74 11.67
N VAL A 9 -10.74 14.84 10.51
CA VAL A 9 -9.35 15.33 10.42
C VAL A 9 -9.21 16.71 11.04
N LYS A 10 -10.22 17.57 10.88
CA LYS A 10 -10.24 18.94 11.42
C LYS A 10 -10.13 18.96 12.95
N ASP A 11 -10.65 17.94 13.63
CA ASP A 11 -10.57 17.82 15.09
C ASP A 11 -9.15 17.46 15.56
N LEU A 12 -8.31 16.94 14.67
CA LEU A 12 -6.91 16.60 14.92
C LEU A 12 -5.94 17.73 14.53
N LEU A 13 -6.41 18.75 13.79
CA LEU A 13 -5.59 19.90 13.37
C LEU A 13 -5.42 20.91 14.53
N ILE A 14 -4.73 20.47 15.57
CA ILE A 14 -4.45 21.27 16.77
C ILE A 14 -3.20 22.12 16.51
N PRO A 15 -3.26 23.46 16.59
CA PRO A 15 -2.09 24.30 16.33
C PRO A 15 -0.93 24.00 17.30
N ALA A 16 0.28 23.95 16.75
CA ALA A 16 1.50 23.80 17.53
C ALA A 16 1.71 25.00 18.46
N ARG A 17 2.31 24.77 19.63
CA ARG A 17 2.68 25.86 20.56
C ARG A 17 4.19 26.07 20.52
N PRO A 18 4.67 27.32 20.65
CA PRO A 18 6.10 27.59 20.78
C PRO A 18 6.70 26.75 21.92
N PRO A 19 7.87 26.09 21.73
CA PRO A 19 8.87 26.32 20.68
C PRO A 19 8.77 25.41 19.43
N GLN A 20 7.67 24.68 19.22
CA GLN A 20 7.51 23.80 18.06
C GLN A 20 7.51 24.62 16.74
N THR A 21 8.17 24.09 15.71
CA THR A 21 8.28 24.72 14.38
C THR A 21 7.26 24.19 13.36
N THR A 22 6.56 23.11 13.69
CA THR A 22 5.49 22.55 12.87
C THR A 22 4.24 23.42 12.95
N VAL A 23 3.35 23.31 11.96
CA VAL A 23 2.06 24.02 11.95
C VAL A 23 1.11 23.45 13.01
N TYR A 24 1.13 22.13 13.19
CA TYR A 24 0.25 21.41 14.11
C TYR A 24 1.04 20.65 15.19
N ASP A 25 0.39 20.40 16.33
CA ASP A 25 0.92 19.62 17.45
C ASP A 25 0.82 18.12 17.14
N VAL A 26 1.79 17.64 16.37
CA VAL A 26 1.85 16.23 15.94
C VAL A 26 2.09 15.29 17.12
N GLU A 27 2.84 15.72 18.14
CA GLU A 27 3.12 14.93 19.33
C GLU A 27 1.85 14.65 20.14
N LEU A 28 0.98 15.64 20.28
CA LEU A 28 -0.32 15.47 20.93
C LEU A 28 -1.19 14.44 20.19
N VAL A 29 -1.29 14.54 18.86
CA VAL A 29 -2.07 13.59 18.06
C VAL A 29 -1.48 12.18 18.15
N GLN A 30 -0.16 12.03 18.12
CA GLN A 30 0.49 10.74 18.36
C GLN A 30 0.12 10.16 19.73
N CYS A 31 0.07 10.98 20.78
CA CYS A 31 -0.32 10.53 22.12
C CYS A 31 -1.78 10.08 22.17
N ILE A 32 -2.68 10.81 21.50
CA ILE A 32 -4.10 10.46 21.39
C ILE A 32 -4.26 9.10 20.68
N VAL A 33 -3.60 8.92 19.54
CA VAL A 33 -3.66 7.67 18.77
C VAL A 33 -3.03 6.52 19.56
N LYS A 34 -1.86 6.70 20.18
CA LYS A 34 -1.22 5.70 21.06
C LYS A 34 -2.17 5.25 22.16
N ARG A 35 -2.81 6.20 22.85
CA ARG A 35 -3.74 5.91 23.94
C ARG A 35 -4.97 5.14 23.45
N PHE A 36 -5.54 5.53 22.32
CA PHE A 36 -6.64 4.80 21.69
C PHE A 36 -6.24 3.36 21.36
N VAL A 37 -5.07 3.17 20.74
CA VAL A 37 -4.56 1.85 20.37
C VAL A 37 -4.31 0.97 21.60
N MET A 38 -3.75 1.52 22.68
CA MET A 38 -3.56 0.79 23.93
C MET A 38 -4.89 0.39 24.58
N GLN A 39 -5.88 1.28 24.57
CA GLN A 39 -7.20 1.01 25.15
C GLN A 39 -7.99 -0.04 24.35
N GLY A 40 -7.86 -0.04 23.02
CA GLY A 40 -8.42 -1.07 22.15
C GLY A 40 -7.77 -2.46 22.31
N ARG A 41 -6.65 -2.57 23.03
CA ARG A 41 -6.01 -3.84 23.40
C ARG A 41 -6.36 -4.32 24.81
N SER A 42 -6.76 -3.43 25.70
CA SER A 42 -7.15 -3.77 27.09
C SER A 42 -8.65 -4.04 27.26
N GLY A 43 -9.49 -3.62 26.31
CA GLY A 43 -10.95 -3.78 26.36
C GLY A 43 -11.50 -4.97 25.58
N TRP A 44 -10.76 -6.09 25.50
CA TRP A 44 -11.27 -7.37 25.00
C TRP A 44 -12.02 -8.14 26.10
N ASP A 45 -12.66 -7.42 27.02
CA ASP A 45 -13.63 -8.02 27.92
C ASP A 45 -14.87 -8.36 27.09
N ILE A 46 -14.94 -9.64 26.73
CA ILE A 46 -16.13 -10.50 26.81
C ILE A 46 -17.44 -9.70 26.78
N ASP A 47 -18.04 -9.64 25.59
CA ASP A 47 -19.48 -9.62 25.31
C ASP A 47 -19.60 -9.27 23.82
N SER A 48 -19.93 -10.16 22.89
CA SER A 48 -20.94 -11.20 22.90
C SER A 48 -20.63 -12.23 21.80
N TYR A 49 -20.53 -13.51 22.16
CA TYR A 49 -20.44 -14.61 21.19
C TYR A 49 -21.80 -14.84 20.54
N GLU A 50 -22.14 -14.09 19.49
CA GLU A 50 -23.16 -14.57 18.56
C GLU A 50 -22.52 -15.56 17.60
N LYS A 51 -22.68 -16.84 17.94
CA LYS A 51 -22.30 -17.98 17.10
C LYS A 51 -23.22 -18.01 15.88
N ASN A 52 -22.86 -17.31 14.81
CA ASN A 52 -23.48 -17.56 13.52
C ASN A 52 -23.05 -18.95 13.01
N GLU A 53 -24.03 -19.72 12.53
CA GLU A 53 -23.91 -21.14 12.12
C GLU A 53 -22.95 -21.39 10.93
N LYS A 54 -22.18 -20.38 10.50
CA LYS A 54 -21.21 -20.45 9.40
C LYS A 54 -19.74 -20.32 9.84
N GLY A 55 -19.46 -20.26 11.15
CA GLY A 55 -18.08 -20.31 11.66
C GLY A 55 -17.18 -19.13 11.27
N ASP A 56 -17.75 -18.04 10.77
CA ASP A 56 -17.02 -16.81 10.49
C ASP A 56 -17.17 -15.85 11.68
N ILE A 57 -16.05 -15.56 12.34
CA ILE A 57 -15.98 -14.75 13.57
C ILE A 57 -16.17 -13.28 13.18
N SER A 58 -17.42 -12.83 13.24
CA SER A 58 -17.83 -11.46 12.96
C SER A 58 -17.34 -10.49 14.06
N LEU A 59 -16.08 -10.05 13.93
CA LEU A 59 -15.44 -8.89 14.59
C LEU A 59 -16.02 -7.53 14.11
N VAL A 60 -17.29 -7.46 13.73
CA VAL A 60 -17.84 -6.39 12.88
C VAL A 60 -17.89 -5.02 13.56
N PHE A 61 -18.19 -4.95 14.87
CA PHE A 61 -18.31 -3.67 15.58
C PHE A 61 -16.94 -3.01 15.87
N GLY A 62 -15.93 -3.81 16.23
CA GLY A 62 -14.56 -3.34 16.40
C GLY A 62 -13.90 -2.98 15.06
N ARG A 63 -14.09 -3.80 14.03
CA ARG A 63 -13.42 -3.63 12.73
C ARG A 63 -13.83 -2.33 12.05
N GLY A 64 -15.11 -1.95 12.04
CA GLY A 64 -15.57 -0.68 11.46
C GLY A 64 -14.95 0.55 12.12
N SER A 65 -14.89 0.56 13.46
CA SER A 65 -14.27 1.67 14.19
C SER A 65 -12.76 1.80 13.91
N TRP A 66 -12.06 0.67 13.79
CA TRP A 66 -10.64 0.64 13.45
C TRP A 66 -10.36 1.08 12.01
N LEU A 67 -11.20 0.69 11.05
CA LEU A 67 -11.10 1.15 9.66
C LEU A 67 -11.26 2.66 9.55
N ASN A 68 -12.23 3.24 10.28
CA ASN A 68 -12.42 4.69 10.33
C ASN A 68 -11.20 5.39 10.92
N VAL A 69 -10.63 4.85 12.00
CA VAL A 69 -9.40 5.40 12.61
C VAL A 69 -8.21 5.31 11.66
N GLY A 70 -8.06 4.19 10.93
CA GLY A 70 -7.02 4.06 9.90
C GLY A 70 -7.13 5.13 8.82
N GLY A 71 -8.34 5.31 8.27
CA GLY A 71 -8.62 6.36 7.28
C GLY A 71 -8.43 7.77 7.84
N LEU A 72 -8.82 8.02 9.09
CA LEU A 72 -8.65 9.30 9.77
C LEU A 72 -7.17 9.65 9.92
N VAL A 73 -6.35 8.70 10.38
CA VAL A 73 -4.90 8.93 10.54
C VAL A 73 -4.21 9.10 9.19
N ASP A 74 -4.60 8.37 8.15
CA ASP A 74 -4.04 8.54 6.80
C ASP A 74 -4.41 9.90 6.20
N ALA A 75 -5.63 10.38 6.45
CA ALA A 75 -6.04 11.71 6.04
C ALA A 75 -5.32 12.81 6.84
N TYR A 76 -5.13 12.63 8.15
CA TYR A 76 -4.31 13.54 8.95
C TYR A 76 -2.84 13.55 8.51
N LEU A 77 -2.26 12.38 8.21
CA LEU A 77 -0.90 12.27 7.65
C LEU A 77 -0.77 13.06 6.34
N ALA A 78 -1.80 13.05 5.48
CA ALA A 78 -1.82 13.82 4.25
C ALA A 78 -1.86 15.34 4.49
N GLU A 79 -2.60 15.81 5.50
CA GLU A 79 -2.62 17.23 5.88
C GLU A 79 -1.25 17.68 6.39
N ILE A 80 -0.68 16.98 7.37
CA ILE A 80 0.61 17.37 7.97
C ILE A 80 1.79 17.17 7.02
N ALA A 81 1.68 16.27 6.04
CA ALA A 81 2.71 16.07 5.01
C ALA A 81 3.00 17.33 4.19
N SER A 82 2.10 18.31 4.21
CA SER A 82 2.31 19.58 3.52
C SER A 82 3.22 20.55 4.30
N ASP A 83 3.57 20.24 5.54
CA ASP A 83 4.43 21.07 6.40
C ASP A 83 5.92 20.77 6.17
N PRO A 84 6.72 21.71 5.62
CA PRO A 84 8.14 21.50 5.36
C PRO A 84 8.97 21.24 6.62
N ASN A 85 8.47 21.61 7.80
CA ASN A 85 9.12 21.41 9.09
C ASN A 85 8.76 20.06 9.73
N LEU A 86 7.89 19.25 9.11
CA LEU A 86 7.49 17.95 9.64
C LEU A 86 8.69 16.98 9.63
N PRO A 87 9.14 16.47 10.79
CA PRO A 87 10.21 15.50 10.81
C PRO A 87 9.73 14.12 10.33
N ILE A 88 10.60 13.44 9.59
CA ILE A 88 10.36 12.09 9.06
C ILE A 88 10.01 11.10 10.17
N SER A 89 10.66 11.21 11.34
CA SER A 89 10.40 10.37 12.50
C SER A 89 8.94 10.43 12.91
N SER A 90 8.35 11.64 12.98
CA SER A 90 6.97 11.82 13.40
C SER A 90 5.98 11.25 12.38
N PHE A 91 6.25 11.41 11.08
CA PHE A 91 5.44 10.80 10.02
C PHE A 91 5.46 9.27 10.09
N VAL A 92 6.66 8.69 10.23
CA VAL A 92 6.88 7.23 10.31
C VAL A 92 6.27 6.65 11.57
N GLU A 93 6.46 7.29 12.72
CA GLU A 93 5.92 6.83 13.99
C GLU A 93 4.40 6.82 13.97
N LEU A 94 3.78 7.92 13.54
CA LEU A 94 2.32 8.03 13.46
C LEU A 94 1.73 7.01 12.49
N SER A 95 2.37 6.79 11.34
CA SER A 95 1.96 5.75 10.40
C SER A 95 1.99 4.35 11.01
N ARG A 96 3.03 4.03 11.82
CA ARG A 96 3.19 2.71 12.45
C ARG A 96 2.29 2.45 13.66
N LEU A 97 1.67 3.47 14.23
CA LEU A 97 0.72 3.29 15.34
C LEU A 97 -0.55 2.55 14.91
N ILE A 98 -0.89 2.63 13.62
CA ILE A 98 -2.11 2.02 13.09
C ILE A 98 -1.82 0.58 12.64
N PRO A 99 -2.58 -0.41 13.12
CA PRO A 99 -2.38 -1.80 12.75
C PRO A 99 -2.79 -2.05 11.28
N GLU A 100 -2.15 -3.04 10.66
CA GLU A 100 -2.40 -3.44 9.27
C GLU A 100 -3.87 -3.83 9.01
N SER A 101 -4.57 -4.35 10.02
CA SER A 101 -5.99 -4.71 9.96
C SER A 101 -6.92 -3.50 9.83
N ALA A 102 -6.46 -2.31 10.23
CA ALA A 102 -7.16 -1.04 10.07
C ALA A 102 -6.91 -0.39 8.70
N ARG A 103 -5.95 -0.91 7.91
CA ARG A 103 -5.62 -0.45 6.55
C ARG A 103 -5.70 -1.59 5.54
N PRO A 104 -6.91 -1.99 5.11
CA PRO A 104 -7.07 -2.94 4.02
C PRO A 104 -6.65 -2.36 2.67
N ILE A 105 -6.79 -1.05 2.49
CA ILE A 105 -6.45 -0.28 1.28
C ILE A 105 -5.45 0.80 1.68
N HIS A 106 -4.40 1.00 0.89
CA HIS A 106 -3.29 1.92 1.20
C HIS A 106 -3.33 3.24 0.41
N ASP A 107 -4.38 3.52 -0.34
CA ASP A 107 -4.50 4.74 -1.17
C ASP A 107 -4.36 6.03 -0.37
N GLY A 108 -4.96 6.09 0.82
CA GLY A 108 -4.83 7.24 1.73
C GLY A 108 -3.39 7.45 2.18
N LEU A 109 -2.73 6.37 2.57
CA LEU A 109 -1.32 6.39 2.97
C LEU A 109 -0.39 6.75 1.79
N TYR A 110 -0.66 6.23 0.59
CA TYR A 110 0.06 6.61 -0.62
C TYR A 110 -0.08 8.11 -0.89
N ARG A 111 -1.30 8.67 -0.81
CA ARG A 111 -1.52 10.11 -0.98
C ARG A 111 -0.70 10.93 0.01
N ALA A 112 -0.67 10.53 1.29
CA ALA A 112 0.13 11.20 2.29
C ALA A 112 1.63 11.15 1.99
N ILE A 113 2.14 9.97 1.57
CA ILE A 113 3.53 9.78 1.15
C ILE A 113 3.84 10.66 -0.07
N ASP A 114 2.95 10.71 -1.05
CA ASP A 114 3.16 11.49 -2.27
C ASP A 114 3.28 12.99 -1.98
N ILE A 115 2.40 13.52 -1.13
CA ILE A 115 2.45 14.91 -0.67
C ILE A 115 3.76 15.15 0.09
N PHE A 116 4.15 14.25 1.00
CA PHE A 116 5.39 14.39 1.77
C PHE A 116 6.61 14.43 0.85
N LEU A 117 6.70 13.55 -0.14
CA LEU A 117 7.79 13.56 -1.12
C LEU A 117 7.77 14.82 -2.00
N LYS A 118 6.61 15.45 -2.19
CA LYS A 118 6.46 16.72 -2.92
C LYS A 118 7.07 17.88 -2.15
N GLU A 119 6.67 18.04 -0.89
CA GLU A 119 6.99 19.21 -0.07
C GLU A 119 8.37 19.08 0.61
N HIS A 120 8.98 17.89 0.58
CA HIS A 120 10.34 17.63 1.05
C HIS A 120 11.27 17.13 -0.10
N PRO A 121 11.62 17.99 -1.07
CA PRO A 121 12.47 17.60 -2.20
C PRO A 121 13.90 17.23 -1.80
N HIS A 122 14.36 17.69 -0.63
CA HIS A 122 15.72 17.50 -0.12
C HIS A 122 15.97 16.14 0.56
N LEU A 123 14.97 15.26 0.62
CA LEU A 123 15.12 13.93 1.21
C LEU A 123 16.20 13.11 0.52
N THR A 124 17.05 12.47 1.33
CA THR A 124 18.04 11.50 0.87
C THR A 124 17.38 10.25 0.29
N LYS A 125 18.13 9.48 -0.51
CA LYS A 125 17.64 8.19 -1.04
C LYS A 125 17.20 7.23 0.07
N ALA A 126 17.89 7.24 1.21
CA ALA A 126 17.59 6.39 2.36
C ALA A 126 16.25 6.79 3.01
N GLU A 127 16.01 8.10 3.17
CA GLU A 127 14.77 8.64 3.73
C GLU A 127 13.57 8.38 2.81
N LYS A 128 13.72 8.61 1.50
CA LYS A 128 12.68 8.26 0.51
C LYS A 128 12.32 6.78 0.58
N LYS A 129 13.33 5.91 0.68
CA LYS A 129 13.12 4.46 0.86
C LYS A 129 12.38 4.17 2.17
N GLN A 130 12.76 4.81 3.27
CA GLN A 130 12.14 4.60 4.58
C GLN A 130 10.66 4.98 4.57
N ILE A 131 10.30 6.12 3.97
CA ILE A 131 8.91 6.60 3.90
C ILE A 131 8.09 5.72 2.95
N CYS A 132 8.62 5.39 1.77
CA CYS A 132 7.90 4.55 0.82
C CYS A 132 7.69 3.11 1.33
N ALA A 133 8.53 2.64 2.26
CA ALA A 133 8.37 1.33 2.89
C ALA A 133 7.17 1.25 3.87
N LEU A 134 6.51 2.37 4.17
CA LEU A 134 5.30 2.39 5.00
C LEU A 134 4.08 1.84 4.27
N MET A 135 4.06 1.87 2.93
CA MET A 135 2.93 1.36 2.14
C MET A 135 3.22 -0.04 1.57
N ASP A 136 2.21 -0.90 1.59
CA ASP A 136 2.18 -2.11 0.77
C ASP A 136 1.52 -1.80 -0.58
N VAL A 137 2.32 -1.85 -1.64
CA VAL A 137 1.86 -1.59 -3.01
C VAL A 137 0.82 -2.60 -3.51
N LYS A 138 0.70 -3.79 -2.87
CA LYS A 138 -0.35 -4.77 -3.18
C LYS A 138 -1.75 -4.32 -2.76
N LYS A 139 -1.81 -3.37 -1.82
CA LYS A 139 -3.05 -2.84 -1.25
C LYS A 139 -3.51 -1.53 -1.92
N LEU A 140 -2.91 -1.18 -3.04
CA LEU A 140 -3.31 -0.03 -3.84
C LEU A 140 -4.44 -0.41 -4.79
N THR A 141 -5.39 0.49 -4.97
CA THR A 141 -6.40 0.38 -6.04
C THR A 141 -5.77 0.54 -7.42
N VAL A 142 -6.48 0.13 -8.48
CA VAL A 142 -5.96 0.25 -9.87
C VAL A 142 -5.57 1.69 -10.18
N ASP A 143 -6.45 2.63 -9.89
CA ASP A 143 -6.24 4.04 -10.18
C ASP A 143 -5.03 4.61 -9.43
N THR A 144 -4.88 4.22 -8.16
CA THR A 144 -3.75 4.64 -7.33
C THR A 144 -2.43 4.01 -7.79
N SER A 145 -2.44 2.73 -8.17
CA SER A 145 -1.29 2.05 -8.78
C SER A 145 -0.86 2.72 -10.08
N LEU A 146 -1.81 3.11 -10.95
CA LEU A 146 -1.51 3.80 -12.19
C LEU A 146 -0.82 5.15 -11.92
N HIS A 147 -1.33 5.92 -10.96
CA HIS A 147 -0.70 7.17 -10.55
C HIS A 147 0.70 6.92 -9.95
N ALA A 148 0.86 5.89 -9.11
CA ALA A 148 2.15 5.52 -8.53
C ALA A 148 3.18 5.05 -9.57
N ALA A 149 2.73 4.37 -10.63
CA ALA A 149 3.59 3.93 -11.73
C ALA A 149 4.20 5.10 -12.53
N GLN A 150 3.51 6.25 -12.56
CA GLN A 150 3.94 7.47 -13.25
C GLN A 150 4.66 8.47 -12.34
N ASN A 151 4.83 8.13 -11.06
CA ASN A 151 5.34 9.07 -10.07
C ASN A 151 6.86 9.03 -9.95
N ASP A 152 7.54 10.00 -10.58
CA ASP A 152 9.00 10.14 -10.60
C ASP A 152 9.63 10.43 -9.22
N ARG A 153 8.83 10.78 -8.21
CA ARG A 153 9.32 11.03 -6.85
C ARG A 153 9.59 9.72 -6.08
N LEU A 154 8.98 8.62 -6.50
CA LEU A 154 9.15 7.32 -5.85
C LEU A 154 10.50 6.69 -6.22
N PRO A 155 11.11 5.90 -5.31
CA PRO A 155 12.24 5.06 -5.67
C PRO A 155 11.86 4.07 -6.78
N LEU A 156 12.74 3.90 -7.79
CA LEU A 156 12.50 3.00 -8.92
C LEU A 156 12.07 1.58 -8.50
N ARG A 157 12.64 1.06 -7.40
CA ARG A 157 12.24 -0.25 -6.84
C ARG A 157 10.76 -0.33 -6.50
N VAL A 158 10.17 0.75 -5.98
CA VAL A 158 8.75 0.81 -5.60
C VAL A 158 7.89 0.85 -6.85
N VAL A 159 8.26 1.68 -7.85
CA VAL A 159 7.57 1.76 -9.15
C VAL A 159 7.53 0.39 -9.84
N VAL A 160 8.66 -0.32 -9.86
CA VAL A 160 8.74 -1.69 -10.42
C VAL A 160 7.82 -2.66 -9.68
N GLN A 161 7.72 -2.56 -8.35
CA GLN A 161 6.80 -3.40 -7.58
C GLN A 161 5.33 -3.09 -7.89
N VAL A 162 4.96 -1.81 -8.05
CA VAL A 162 3.61 -1.40 -8.46
C VAL A 162 3.27 -2.02 -9.82
N LEU A 163 4.14 -1.83 -10.83
CA LEU A 163 3.94 -2.40 -12.17
C LEU A 163 3.82 -3.94 -12.16
N TYR A 164 4.62 -4.60 -11.33
CA TYR A 164 4.55 -6.06 -11.18
C TYR A 164 3.19 -6.53 -10.64
N PHE A 165 2.64 -5.85 -9.62
CA PHE A 165 1.33 -6.24 -9.08
C PHE A 165 0.18 -5.88 -10.02
N GLU A 166 0.28 -4.79 -10.77
CA GLU A 166 -0.67 -4.50 -11.86
C GLU A 166 -0.68 -5.63 -12.90
N GLN A 167 0.50 -6.12 -13.31
CA GLN A 167 0.59 -7.23 -14.26
C GLN A 167 -0.04 -8.53 -13.72
N ILE A 168 0.17 -8.83 -12.44
CA ILE A 168 -0.46 -10.01 -11.80
C ILE A 168 -1.99 -9.86 -11.80
N ARG A 169 -2.51 -8.68 -11.47
CA ARG A 169 -3.96 -8.42 -11.44
C ARG A 169 -4.57 -8.54 -12.83
N ALA A 170 -3.92 -7.99 -13.86
CA ALA A 170 -4.35 -8.07 -15.24
C ALA A 170 -4.43 -9.52 -15.73
N THR A 171 -3.39 -10.32 -15.45
CA THR A 171 -3.35 -11.74 -15.87
C THR A 171 -4.29 -12.65 -15.06
N SER A 172 -4.58 -12.31 -13.81
CA SER A 172 -5.56 -13.03 -12.98
C SER A 172 -7.02 -12.75 -13.41
N GLY A 173 -7.31 -11.53 -13.88
CA GLY A 173 -8.64 -11.16 -14.40
C GLY A 173 -9.01 -11.87 -15.72
N THR A 174 -8.02 -12.32 -16.51
CA THR A 174 -8.24 -13.08 -17.75
C THR A 174 -8.70 -14.52 -17.52
N LEU A 175 -8.45 -15.11 -16.33
CA LEU A 175 -8.88 -16.48 -16.02
C LEU A 175 -10.34 -16.58 -15.57
N THR A 176 -11.00 -15.46 -15.27
CA THR A 176 -12.40 -15.43 -14.79
C THR A 176 -13.40 -14.91 -15.83
N SER A 177 -12.97 -14.61 -17.06
CA SER A 177 -13.83 -14.10 -18.14
C SER A 177 -13.96 -15.08 -19.31
N HIS A 178 -14.33 -16.32 -19.03
CA HIS A 178 -14.97 -17.21 -20.01
C HIS A 178 -16.29 -17.68 -19.40
N ASN A 179 -17.30 -16.80 -19.35
CA ASN A 179 -18.73 -17.12 -19.37
C ASN A 179 -19.58 -15.85 -19.26
N THR A 180 -19.51 -14.97 -20.24
CA THR A 180 -20.64 -14.10 -20.58
C THR A 180 -20.52 -13.69 -22.05
N SER A 181 -21.39 -14.27 -22.85
CA SER A 181 -21.65 -13.95 -24.25
C SER A 181 -22.22 -12.53 -24.40
N SER A 182 -21.56 -11.67 -25.16
CA SER A 182 -22.22 -10.71 -26.06
C SER A 182 -21.20 -9.95 -26.93
N SER A 183 -21.41 -10.02 -28.24
CA SER A 183 -20.70 -9.40 -29.35
C SER A 183 -20.38 -7.91 -29.19
N THR A 184 -19.19 -7.50 -29.63
CA THR A 184 -18.94 -6.75 -30.89
C THR A 184 -17.43 -6.52 -31.06
N GLN A 185 -16.77 -7.31 -31.92
CA GLN A 185 -15.34 -7.22 -32.19
C GLN A 185 -15.07 -6.31 -33.40
N SER A 186 -14.24 -5.28 -33.19
CA SER A 186 -13.53 -4.55 -34.24
C SER A 186 -12.21 -5.26 -34.56
N LYS A 187 -11.94 -5.45 -35.86
CA LYS A 187 -10.89 -6.30 -36.46
C LYS A 187 -9.43 -5.86 -36.21
N GLU A 188 -9.16 -4.95 -35.27
CA GLU A 188 -7.82 -4.42 -35.00
C GLU A 188 -7.19 -5.01 -33.73
N GLU A 189 -7.99 -5.60 -32.82
CA GLU A 189 -7.49 -6.22 -31.59
C GLU A 189 -6.83 -7.59 -31.82
N GLU A 190 -7.26 -8.35 -32.84
CA GLU A 190 -6.73 -9.70 -33.11
C GLU A 190 -5.25 -9.70 -33.58
N GLU A 191 -4.76 -8.61 -34.18
CA GLU A 191 -3.38 -8.51 -34.65
C GLU A 191 -2.40 -8.19 -33.52
N TRP A 192 -2.81 -7.35 -32.55
CA TRP A 192 -2.02 -7.03 -31.36
C TRP A 192 -1.89 -8.24 -30.43
N ASP A 193 -2.96 -9.03 -30.28
CA ASP A 193 -2.98 -10.24 -29.46
C ASP A 193 -2.12 -11.37 -30.05
N GLN A 194 -2.08 -11.52 -31.37
CA GLN A 194 -1.20 -12.49 -32.00
C GLN A 194 0.28 -12.11 -31.91
N ARG A 195 0.60 -10.81 -31.97
CA ARG A 195 1.99 -10.32 -31.87
C ARG A 195 2.54 -10.45 -30.45
N THR A 196 1.72 -10.20 -29.43
CA THR A 196 2.10 -10.38 -28.02
C THR A 196 2.21 -11.86 -27.63
N LEU A 197 1.31 -12.72 -28.14
CA LEU A 197 1.40 -14.17 -27.91
C LEU A 197 2.62 -14.80 -28.59
N ARG A 198 3.00 -14.32 -29.78
CA ARG A 198 4.19 -14.80 -30.49
C ARG A 198 5.48 -14.36 -29.81
N ASN A 199 5.53 -13.12 -29.30
CA ASN A 199 6.67 -12.63 -28.54
C ASN A 199 6.84 -13.34 -27.18
N SER A 200 5.75 -13.60 -26.45
CA SER A 200 5.80 -14.31 -25.17
C SER A 200 6.27 -15.76 -25.32
N LYS A 201 5.81 -16.48 -26.36
CA LYS A 201 6.30 -17.83 -26.67
C LYS A 201 7.78 -17.85 -27.08
N SER A 202 8.25 -16.81 -27.78
CA SER A 202 9.65 -16.67 -28.17
C SER A 202 10.57 -16.43 -26.98
N MET A 203 10.19 -15.52 -26.06
CA MET A 203 10.99 -15.24 -24.86
C MET A 203 11.05 -16.44 -23.92
N ARG A 204 9.96 -17.20 -23.80
CA ARG A 204 9.93 -18.42 -22.96
C ARG A 204 10.89 -19.49 -23.46
N ARG A 205 10.98 -19.69 -24.79
CA ARG A 205 11.95 -20.62 -25.40
C ARG A 205 13.40 -20.18 -25.19
N GLN A 206 13.69 -18.88 -25.33
CA GLN A 206 15.04 -18.37 -25.07
C GLN A 206 15.48 -18.55 -23.62
N MET A 207 14.55 -18.43 -22.67
CA MET A 207 14.83 -18.60 -21.25
C MET A 207 15.04 -20.08 -20.89
N ASP A 208 14.26 -20.98 -21.49
CA ASP A 208 14.46 -22.43 -21.33
C ASP A 208 15.79 -22.90 -21.95
N GLU A 209 16.18 -22.38 -23.13
CA GLU A 209 17.46 -22.69 -23.78
C GLU A 209 18.67 -22.21 -22.96
N MET A 210 18.60 -21.02 -22.35
CA MET A 210 19.66 -20.49 -21.51
C MET A 210 19.84 -21.31 -20.22
N MET A 211 18.73 -21.78 -19.62
CA MET A 211 18.76 -22.61 -18.41
C MET A 211 19.36 -24.00 -18.67
N ILE A 212 19.16 -24.56 -19.86
CA ILE A 212 19.77 -25.84 -20.27
C ILE A 212 21.29 -25.66 -20.45
N HIS A 213 21.71 -24.57 -21.12
CA HIS A 213 23.13 -24.30 -21.34
C HIS A 213 23.89 -23.97 -20.05
N GLU A 214 23.23 -23.32 -19.09
CA GLU A 214 23.79 -23.04 -17.75
C GLU A 214 23.92 -24.33 -16.92
N ALA A 215 22.96 -25.25 -17.02
CA ALA A 215 23.02 -26.55 -16.34
C ALA A 215 24.12 -27.47 -16.89
N GLU A 216 24.38 -27.44 -18.20
CA GLU A 216 25.45 -28.23 -18.83
C GLU A 216 26.85 -27.71 -18.48
N GLU A 217 27.05 -26.40 -18.39
CA GLU A 217 28.32 -25.78 -17.98
C GLU A 217 28.68 -26.07 -16.52
N VAL A 218 27.69 -26.10 -15.62
CA VAL A 218 27.86 -26.47 -14.21
C VAL A 218 28.21 -27.95 -14.05
N HIS A 219 27.64 -28.83 -14.88
CA HIS A 219 27.96 -30.26 -14.83
C HIS A 219 29.38 -30.58 -15.33
N LYS A 220 29.92 -29.76 -16.25
CA LYS A 220 31.26 -29.92 -16.81
C LYS A 220 32.36 -29.49 -15.84
N THR A 221 32.09 -28.43 -15.07
CA THR A 221 33.01 -27.90 -14.04
C THR A 221 33.12 -28.81 -12.82
N VAL A 222 32.03 -29.48 -12.41
CA VAL A 222 32.05 -30.45 -11.30
C VAL A 222 32.79 -31.75 -11.66
N LYS A 223 32.89 -32.10 -12.95
CA LYS A 223 33.54 -33.34 -13.41
C LYS A 223 35.06 -33.19 -13.64
N MET A 224 35.59 -31.97 -13.56
CA MET A 224 37.03 -31.64 -13.69
C MET A 224 37.73 -31.33 -12.36
N MET A 225 37.02 -31.44 -11.23
CA MET A 225 37.58 -31.43 -9.87
C MET A 225 37.63 -32.85 -9.30
#